data_AF-A0A7C5NIT3-F1
#
_entry.id   AF-A0A7C5NIT3-F1
#
_cell.length_a   1.000
_cell.length_b   1.000
_cell.length_c   1.000
_cell.angle_alpha   90.00
_cell.angle_beta   90.00
_cell.angle_gamma   90.00
#
_symmetry.space_group_name_H-M   'P 1'
#
loop_
_entity.id
_entity.type
_entity.pdbx_description
1 polymer ?
#
loop_
_entity_poly.entity_id
_entity_poly.type
_entity_poly.pdbx_seq_one_letter_code
_entity_poly.pdbx_strand_id
1 'polypeptide(L)'
;YPIDNEDFEDLRDSLEKLQLNDASLVFEPESSVALGFGFRCGFLGMLHLEIIQERLSREFDQDVITTIPNVSYYAYTKKGKKLLINTPNDLPDMTVLDHVEEPIIIAQVITKPEYIGSIIKLALEKRGIMTKQVYLTTQRVELSFELPLAEIVFDFYDRLKSISRGYASFDYAPLEYRQSNLVRLDIKLNGEPVDALSALVHRDKAQAFGRKICKKLKTLLPRQQFLIAIQAAIGAKIVARETISALRKDVTAKCYGGDITRKRKLLEKQKKGKKKMRSIGNVEVPQKAFLEVLKLD
;
A
#
# COMPACT_ATOMS: atom_id res chain seq x y z
N TYR A 1 8.33 10.16 6.07
CA TYR A 1 9.60 9.64 6.59
C TYR A 1 10.73 10.36 5.89
N PRO A 2 11.81 10.76 6.59
CA PRO A 2 12.99 11.28 5.92
C PRO A 2 13.68 10.16 5.11
N ILE A 3 14.49 10.52 4.12
CA ILE A 3 15.31 9.55 3.38
C ILE A 3 16.42 9.01 4.29
N ASP A 4 17.07 9.92 5.01
CA ASP A 4 18.11 9.64 5.97
C ASP A 4 17.60 9.85 7.41
N ASN A 5 17.94 8.93 8.32
CA ASN A 5 17.44 9.00 9.70
C ASN A 5 18.01 10.19 10.50
N GLU A 6 19.10 10.79 10.04
CA GLU A 6 19.72 11.96 10.68
C GLU A 6 18.86 13.21 10.52
N ASP A 7 18.07 13.30 9.44
CA ASP A 7 17.20 14.45 9.13
C ASP A 7 15.86 14.42 9.89
N PHE A 8 15.69 13.51 10.86
CA PHE A 8 14.42 13.37 11.57
C PHE A 8 14.04 14.64 12.36
N GLU A 9 15.01 15.26 13.04
CA GLU A 9 14.78 16.50 13.78
C GLU A 9 14.55 17.69 12.83
N ASP A 10 15.29 17.75 11.71
CA ASP A 10 15.09 18.79 10.70
C ASP A 10 13.72 18.70 10.03
N LEU A 11 13.24 17.48 9.76
CA LEU A 11 11.90 17.22 9.25
C LEU A 11 10.83 17.64 10.27
N ARG A 12 11.08 17.39 11.57
CA ARG A 12 10.18 17.84 12.64
C ARG A 12 10.04 19.35 12.66
N ASP A 13 11.17 20.06 12.68
CA ASP A 13 11.20 21.52 12.71
C ASP A 13 10.53 22.12 11.47
N SER A 14 10.70 21.48 10.31
CA SER A 14 10.06 21.87 9.05
C SER A 14 8.54 21.68 9.11
N LEU A 15 8.05 20.57 9.67
CA LEU A 15 6.63 20.31 9.87
C LEU A 15 6.01 21.26 10.90
N GLU A 16 6.70 21.58 12.00
CA GLU A 16 6.24 22.55 13.00
C GLU A 16 6.10 23.96 12.37
N LYS A 17 7.06 24.38 11.56
CA LYS A 17 6.97 25.65 10.81
C LYS A 17 5.83 25.65 9.78
N LEU A 18 5.58 24.53 9.10
CA LEU A 18 4.45 24.41 8.17
C LEU A 18 3.11 24.44 8.89
N GLN A 19 3.01 23.80 10.06
CA GLN A 19 1.79 23.77 10.86
C GLN A 19 1.38 25.17 11.38
N LEU A 20 2.35 26.07 11.60
CA LEU A 20 2.03 27.47 11.92
C LEU A 20 1.31 28.20 10.79
N ASN A 21 1.53 27.79 9.54
CA ASN A 21 0.88 28.37 8.36
C ASN A 21 -0.40 27.62 7.97
N ASP A 22 -0.46 26.31 8.21
CA ASP A 22 -1.59 25.44 7.86
C ASP A 22 -2.20 24.77 9.09
N ALA A 23 -3.34 25.29 9.54
CA ALA A 23 -4.07 24.78 10.70
C ALA A 23 -4.70 23.39 10.47
N SER A 24 -4.78 22.93 9.22
CA SER A 24 -5.36 21.63 8.88
C SER A 24 -4.33 20.49 8.89
N LEU A 25 -3.03 20.82 8.92
CA LEU A 25 -1.96 19.84 9.06
C LEU A 25 -1.86 19.38 10.52
N VAL A 26 -2.12 18.10 10.74
CA VAL A 26 -1.90 17.43 12.03
C VAL A 26 -0.81 16.41 11.82
N PHE A 27 0.17 16.32 12.71
CA PHE A 27 1.18 15.28 12.64
C PHE A 27 1.51 14.71 14.02
N GLU A 28 1.87 13.43 14.04
CA GLU A 28 2.27 12.70 15.24
C GLU A 28 3.50 11.86 14.92
N PRO A 29 4.47 11.71 15.83
CA PRO A 29 5.64 10.86 15.60
C PRO A 29 5.23 9.39 15.51
N GLU A 30 5.76 8.67 14.53
CA GLU A 30 5.53 7.24 14.31
C GLU A 30 6.86 6.54 14.00
N SER A 31 7.03 5.32 14.50
CA SER A 31 8.22 4.49 14.23
C SER A 31 7.85 3.27 13.39
N SER A 32 8.61 3.01 12.33
CA SER A 32 8.45 1.85 11.45
C SER A 32 9.71 1.00 11.44
N VAL A 33 9.55 -0.33 11.49
CA VAL A 33 10.67 -1.29 11.46
C VAL A 33 11.49 -1.17 10.15
N ALA A 34 10.84 -0.79 9.05
CA ALA A 34 11.48 -0.73 7.73
C ALA A 34 12.04 0.65 7.38
N LEU A 35 11.41 1.73 7.85
CA LEU A 35 11.76 3.11 7.46
C LEU A 35 12.37 3.92 8.61
N GLY A 36 12.43 3.38 9.83
CA GLY A 36 12.93 4.10 10.99
C GLY A 36 11.90 5.08 11.55
N PHE A 37 12.38 6.22 12.04
CA PHE A 37 11.53 7.24 12.66
C PHE A 37 10.90 8.14 11.58
N GLY A 38 9.64 8.50 11.78
CA GLY A 38 8.92 9.39 10.89
C GLY A 38 7.72 10.03 11.55
N PHE A 39 6.85 10.60 10.71
CA PHE A 39 5.65 11.30 11.14
C PHE A 39 4.45 10.73 10.41
N ARG A 40 3.39 10.50 11.17
CA ARG A 40 2.04 10.29 10.67
C ARG A 40 1.37 11.64 10.52
N CYS A 41 1.11 12.04 9.27
CA CYS A 41 0.47 13.31 8.97
C CYS A 41 -0.98 13.08 8.51
N GLY A 42 -1.92 13.84 9.08
CA GLY A 42 -3.31 13.95 8.65
C GLY A 42 -3.47 15.09 7.65
N PHE A 43 -4.16 14.80 6.55
CA PHE A 43 -4.42 15.74 5.47
C PHE A 43 -5.92 15.80 5.17
N LEU A 44 -6.36 16.93 4.61
CA LEU A 44 -7.74 17.11 4.13
C LEU A 44 -8.05 16.28 2.88
N GLY A 45 -7.02 15.92 2.10
CA GLY A 45 -7.15 15.14 0.89
C GLY A 45 -5.82 14.99 0.16
N MET A 46 -5.84 14.33 -1.00
CA MET A 46 -4.63 14.03 -1.78
C MET A 46 -3.92 15.30 -2.29
N LEU A 47 -4.67 16.29 -2.75
CA LEU A 47 -4.08 17.56 -3.20
C LEU A 47 -3.34 18.28 -2.06
N HIS A 48 -3.90 18.24 -0.85
CA HIS A 48 -3.24 18.83 0.32
C HIS A 48 -1.92 18.09 0.63
N LEU A 49 -1.90 16.76 0.54
CA LEU A 49 -0.68 15.97 0.67
C LEU A 49 0.39 16.37 -0.37
N GLU A 50 0.01 16.51 -1.65
CA GLU A 50 0.94 16.91 -2.72
C GLU A 50 1.53 18.30 -2.49
N ILE A 51 0.70 19.27 -2.08
CA ILE A 51 1.14 20.63 -1.78
C ILE A 51 2.13 20.62 -0.62
N ILE A 52 1.83 19.92 0.48
CA ILE A 52 2.73 19.85 1.64
C ILE A 52 4.05 19.15 1.27
N GLN A 53 3.99 18.08 0.49
CA GLN A 53 5.19 17.40 0.01
C GLN A 53 6.06 18.32 -0.87
N GLU A 54 5.45 19.07 -1.80
CA GLU A 54 6.16 20.00 -2.67
C GLU A 54 6.75 21.17 -1.88
N ARG A 55 6.04 21.67 -0.86
CA ARG A 55 6.54 22.71 0.04
C ARG A 55 7.71 22.23 0.89
N LEU A 56 7.67 21.02 1.44
CA LEU A 56 8.79 20.44 2.18
C LEU A 56 10.07 20.38 1.32
N SER A 57 9.96 19.88 0.09
CA SER A 57 11.09 19.79 -0.83
C SER A 57 11.59 21.16 -1.29
N ARG A 58 10.69 22.12 -1.60
CA ARG A 58 11.10 23.44 -2.12
C ARG A 58 11.53 24.45 -1.05
N GLU A 59 10.83 24.51 0.08
CA GLU A 59 11.06 25.53 1.11
C GLU A 59 12.11 25.09 2.13
N PHE A 60 12.21 23.78 2.40
CA PHE A 60 13.05 23.24 3.47
C PHE A 60 14.15 22.29 2.97
N ASP A 61 14.23 22.01 1.66
CA ASP A 61 15.16 21.04 1.05
C ASP A 61 15.03 19.64 1.69
N GLN A 62 13.81 19.31 2.14
CA GLN A 62 13.51 18.04 2.81
C GLN A 62 12.81 17.09 1.84
N ASP A 63 13.57 16.11 1.34
CA ASP A 63 13.01 15.04 0.53
C ASP A 63 12.43 13.94 1.42
N VAL A 64 11.11 13.73 1.30
CA VAL A 64 10.37 12.79 2.14
C VAL A 64 9.85 11.57 1.37
N ILE A 65 9.93 10.42 2.01
CA ILE A 65 9.27 9.18 1.60
C ILE A 65 7.85 9.19 2.16
N THR A 66 6.86 9.21 1.27
CA THR A 66 5.44 9.05 1.59
C THR A 66 5.02 7.59 1.47
N THR A 67 4.36 7.07 2.51
CA THR A 67 3.76 5.73 2.49
C THR A 67 2.40 5.76 1.79
N ILE A 68 1.78 4.59 1.59
CA ILE A 68 0.39 4.55 1.12
C ILE A 68 -0.48 5.31 2.13
N PRO A 69 -1.25 6.32 1.69
CA PRO A 69 -2.20 7.01 2.55
C PRO A 69 -3.29 6.03 3.01
N ASN A 70 -3.53 6.02 4.31
CA ASN A 70 -4.59 5.23 4.93
C ASN A 70 -5.72 6.15 5.38
N VAL A 71 -6.95 5.62 5.37
CA VAL A 71 -8.09 6.27 6.00
C VAL A 71 -8.30 5.73 7.40
N SER A 72 -8.89 6.53 8.28
CA SER A 72 -9.28 6.08 9.61
C SER A 72 -10.52 5.19 9.54
N TYR A 73 -10.48 4.08 10.26
CA TYR A 73 -11.59 3.14 10.41
C TYR A 73 -12.08 3.11 11.85
N TYR A 74 -13.33 2.70 12.06
CA TYR A 74 -13.82 2.34 13.39
C TYR A 74 -13.95 0.83 13.50
N ALA A 75 -13.24 0.23 14.46
CA ALA A 75 -13.46 -1.16 14.83
C ALA A 75 -14.29 -1.26 16.10
N TYR A 76 -15.21 -2.22 16.10
CA TYR A 76 -16.00 -2.59 17.25
C TYR A 76 -15.53 -3.96 17.71
N THR A 77 -15.14 -4.02 18.98
CA THR A 77 -14.84 -5.29 19.63
C THR A 77 -16.13 -6.00 20.02
N LYS A 78 -16.09 -7.32 20.18
CA LYS A 78 -17.22 -8.11 20.73
C LYS A 78 -17.70 -7.66 22.12
N LYS A 79 -16.88 -6.86 22.81
CA LYS A 79 -17.21 -6.24 24.10
C LYS A 79 -17.91 -4.88 23.95
N GLY A 80 -18.24 -4.45 22.74
CA GLY A 80 -18.88 -3.16 22.44
C GLY A 80 -17.95 -1.94 22.51
N LYS A 81 -16.64 -2.12 22.72
CA LYS A 81 -15.69 -1.01 22.71
C LYS A 81 -15.41 -0.56 21.27
N LYS A 82 -15.62 0.73 21.01
CA LYS A 82 -15.24 1.43 19.77
C LYS A 82 -13.76 1.80 19.82
N LEU A 83 -13.01 1.42 18.79
CA LEU A 83 -11.60 1.72 18.59
C LEU A 83 -11.41 2.46 17.28
N LEU A 84 -10.70 3.58 17.31
CA LEU A 84 -10.26 4.28 16.11
C LEU A 84 -8.97 3.59 15.62
N ILE A 85 -8.98 3.14 14.36
CA ILE A 85 -7.85 2.47 13.71
C ILE A 85 -7.31 3.41 12.66
N ASN A 86 -6.04 3.81 12.83
CA ASN A 86 -5.33 4.64 11.86
C ASN A 86 -4.28 3.81 11.12
N THR A 87 -3.59 2.91 11.83
CA THR A 87 -2.59 2.02 11.24
C THR A 87 -3.16 0.60 11.15
N PRO A 88 -2.87 -0.18 10.08
CA PRO A 88 -3.31 -1.58 9.97
C PRO A 88 -2.89 -2.46 11.16
N ASN A 89 -1.79 -2.11 11.84
CA ASN A 89 -1.29 -2.80 13.02
C ASN A 89 -2.16 -2.58 14.27
N ASP A 90 -2.94 -1.50 14.32
CA ASP A 90 -3.87 -1.23 15.43
C ASP A 90 -5.14 -2.10 15.34
N LEU A 91 -5.35 -2.79 14.22
CA LEU A 91 -6.49 -3.69 14.04
C LEU A 91 -6.36 -4.87 15.02
N PRO A 92 -7.30 -5.05 15.96
CA PRO A 92 -7.26 -6.17 16.88
C PRO A 92 -7.50 -7.48 16.13
N ASP A 93 -7.02 -8.58 16.70
CA ASP A 93 -7.21 -9.91 16.13
C ASP A 93 -8.69 -10.22 15.84
N MET A 94 -8.92 -10.99 14.76
CA MET A 94 -10.27 -11.40 14.33
C MET A 94 -11.07 -12.13 15.42
N THR A 95 -10.40 -12.66 16.44
CA THR A 95 -11.04 -13.32 17.59
C THR A 95 -11.82 -12.33 18.46
N VAL A 96 -11.29 -11.11 18.62
CA VAL A 96 -11.85 -10.05 19.49
C VAL A 96 -12.72 -9.08 18.70
N LEU A 97 -12.41 -8.92 17.41
CA LEU A 97 -13.13 -8.06 16.49
C LEU A 97 -14.52 -8.62 16.19
N ASP A 98 -15.52 -7.74 16.21
CA ASP A 98 -16.88 -8.05 15.78
C ASP A 98 -17.10 -7.55 14.35
N HIS A 99 -16.96 -6.24 14.15
CA HIS A 99 -17.06 -5.62 12.83
C HIS A 99 -16.20 -4.37 12.70
N VAL A 100 -15.93 -3.97 11.46
CA VAL A 100 -15.23 -2.72 11.12
C VAL A 100 -16.17 -1.88 10.26
N GLU A 101 -16.21 -0.59 10.54
CA GLU A 101 -16.87 0.41 9.73
C GLU A 101 -15.84 1.21 8.94
N GLU A 102 -16.10 1.38 7.65
CA GLU A 102 -15.32 2.24 6.77
C GLU A 102 -16.09 3.53 6.45
N PRO A 103 -15.38 4.66 6.27
CA PRO A 103 -16.01 5.91 5.86
C PRO A 103 -16.49 5.82 4.40
N ILE A 104 -17.78 6.09 4.20
CA ILE A 104 -18.42 6.22 2.89
C ILE A 104 -18.57 7.70 2.55
N ILE A 105 -18.32 8.03 1.29
CA ILE A 105 -18.52 9.35 0.74
C ILE A 105 -19.53 9.33 -0.39
N ILE A 106 -20.20 10.46 -0.59
CA ILE A 106 -20.94 10.74 -1.81
C ILE A 106 -19.98 11.44 -2.76
N ALA A 107 -19.67 10.79 -3.87
CA ALA A 107 -18.91 11.33 -4.97
C ALA A 107 -19.86 11.89 -6.03
N GLN A 108 -19.59 13.11 -6.50
CA GLN A 108 -20.27 13.74 -7.62
C GLN A 108 -19.28 13.88 -8.78
N VAL A 109 -19.64 13.31 -9.92
CA VAL A 109 -18.84 13.37 -11.15
C VAL A 109 -19.64 14.07 -12.23
N ILE A 110 -19.13 15.19 -12.74
CA ILE A 110 -19.73 15.88 -13.88
C ILE A 110 -18.85 15.61 -15.10
N THR A 111 -19.44 15.10 -16.17
CA THR A 111 -18.71 14.76 -17.40
C THR A 111 -19.57 14.92 -18.65
N LYS A 112 -19.02 14.58 -19.82
CA LYS A 112 -19.77 14.45 -21.08
C LYS A 112 -20.44 13.08 -21.18
N PRO A 113 -21.60 12.96 -21.84
CA PRO A 113 -22.32 11.68 -22.00
C PRO A 113 -21.50 10.54 -22.60
N GLU A 114 -20.52 10.84 -23.45
CA GLU A 114 -19.65 9.87 -24.11
C GLU A 114 -18.82 9.02 -23.12
N TYR A 115 -18.50 9.57 -21.94
CA TYR A 115 -17.61 8.92 -20.97
C TYR A 115 -18.34 8.18 -19.84
N ILE A 116 -19.69 8.23 -19.81
CA ILE A 116 -20.50 7.63 -18.73
C ILE A 116 -20.15 6.16 -18.50
N GLY A 117 -20.13 5.35 -19.56
CA GLY A 117 -19.93 3.90 -19.43
C GLY A 117 -18.59 3.54 -18.77
N SER A 118 -17.52 4.25 -19.14
CA SER A 118 -16.19 4.01 -18.57
C SER A 118 -16.10 4.47 -17.11
N ILE A 119 -16.77 5.58 -16.75
CA ILE A 119 -16.81 6.09 -15.38
C ILE A 119 -17.62 5.16 -14.47
N ILE A 120 -18.79 4.69 -14.93
CA ILE A 120 -19.60 3.72 -14.18
C ILE A 120 -18.79 2.44 -13.93
N LYS A 121 -18.07 1.95 -14.94
CA LYS A 121 -17.20 0.78 -14.80
C LYS A 121 -16.11 1.01 -13.75
N LEU A 122 -15.47 2.18 -13.74
CA LEU A 122 -14.48 2.56 -12.73
C LEU A 122 -15.10 2.60 -11.33
N ALA A 123 -16.25 3.24 -11.16
CA ALA A 123 -16.96 3.31 -9.89
C ALA A 123 -17.31 1.90 -9.39
N LEU A 124 -17.82 1.02 -10.27
CA LEU A 124 -18.17 -0.36 -9.92
C LEU A 124 -16.95 -1.17 -9.45
N GLU A 125 -15.80 -1.04 -10.13
CA GLU A 125 -14.53 -1.67 -9.73
C GLU A 125 -14.11 -1.21 -8.32
N LYS A 126 -14.43 0.02 -7.96
CA LYS A 126 -14.14 0.66 -6.67
C LYS A 126 -15.25 0.46 -5.62
N ARG A 127 -16.15 -0.50 -5.83
CA ARG A 127 -17.28 -0.83 -4.93
C ARG A 127 -18.31 0.31 -4.81
N GLY A 128 -18.40 1.13 -5.84
CA GLY A 128 -19.32 2.25 -5.91
C GLY A 128 -20.74 1.83 -6.23
N ILE A 129 -21.70 2.44 -5.55
CA ILE A 129 -23.13 2.29 -5.83
C ILE A 129 -23.61 3.59 -6.47
N MET A 130 -24.18 3.50 -7.67
CA MET A 130 -24.75 4.68 -8.32
C MET A 130 -26.08 5.05 -7.66
N THR A 131 -26.18 6.27 -7.16
CA THR A 131 -27.37 6.78 -6.48
C THR A 131 -28.23 7.62 -7.40
N LYS A 132 -27.60 8.46 -8.23
CA LYS A 132 -28.31 9.41 -9.08
C LYS A 132 -27.58 9.61 -10.40
N GLN A 133 -28.36 9.79 -11.46
CA GLN A 133 -27.89 10.25 -12.76
C GLN A 133 -28.80 11.38 -13.22
N VAL A 134 -28.23 12.56 -13.50
CA VAL A 134 -28.96 13.75 -13.95
C VAL A 134 -28.30 14.32 -15.18
N TYR A 135 -29.08 14.56 -16.23
CA TYR A 135 -28.61 15.35 -17.37
C TYR A 135 -28.81 16.83 -17.06
N LEU A 136 -27.71 17.53 -16.79
CA LEU A 136 -27.72 18.99 -16.59
C LEU A 136 -27.99 19.71 -17.91
N THR A 137 -27.46 19.17 -19.01
CA THR A 137 -27.63 19.69 -20.38
C THR A 137 -27.44 18.54 -21.36
N THR A 138 -27.75 18.72 -22.65
CA THR A 138 -27.45 17.76 -23.71
C THR A 138 -25.97 17.34 -23.77
N GLN A 139 -25.06 18.20 -23.32
CA GLN A 139 -23.62 17.95 -23.34
C GLN A 139 -23.01 17.57 -21.98
N ARG A 140 -23.77 17.66 -20.88
CA ARG A 140 -23.24 17.44 -19.53
C ARG A 140 -24.17 16.57 -18.70
N VAL A 141 -23.57 15.57 -18.07
CA VAL A 141 -24.24 14.65 -17.14
C VAL A 141 -23.54 14.73 -15.78
N GLU A 142 -24.35 14.69 -14.74
CA GLU A 142 -23.94 14.56 -13.36
C GLU A 142 -24.26 13.14 -12.90
N LEU A 143 -23.26 12.47 -12.33
CA LEU A 143 -23.37 11.13 -11.77
C LEU A 143 -23.02 11.21 -10.29
N SER A 144 -23.90 10.70 -9.45
CA SER A 144 -23.68 10.59 -8.01
C SER A 144 -23.44 9.12 -7.63
N PHE A 145 -22.37 8.88 -6.88
CA PHE A 145 -21.98 7.55 -6.40
C PHE A 145 -21.74 7.58 -4.90
N GLU A 146 -22.13 6.52 -4.21
CA GLU A 146 -21.62 6.22 -2.88
C GLU A 146 -20.38 5.34 -3.03
N LEU A 147 -19.24 5.78 -2.50
CA LEU A 147 -17.96 5.10 -2.62
C LEU A 147 -17.26 5.06 -1.25
N PRO A 148 -16.55 3.97 -0.92
CA PRO A 148 -15.66 3.95 0.24
C PRO A 148 -14.48 4.90 0.03
N LEU A 149 -14.16 5.74 1.02
CA LEU A 149 -13.07 6.71 0.93
C LEU A 149 -11.72 6.02 0.64
N ALA A 150 -11.49 4.86 1.25
CA ALA A 150 -10.27 4.05 1.07
C ALA A 150 -9.97 3.72 -0.40
N GLU A 151 -11.01 3.56 -1.23
CA GLU A 151 -10.88 3.16 -2.63
C GLU A 151 -10.60 4.36 -3.54
N ILE A 152 -10.93 5.57 -3.09
CA ILE A 152 -10.77 6.83 -3.83
C ILE A 152 -9.38 7.41 -3.63
N VAL A 153 -8.87 7.34 -2.39
CA VAL A 153 -7.54 7.81 -2.03
C VAL A 153 -6.47 7.21 -2.95
N PHE A 154 -6.68 5.98 -3.43
CA PHE A 154 -5.77 5.32 -4.37
C PHE A 154 -6.26 5.37 -5.83
N ASP A 155 -5.60 6.19 -6.66
CA ASP A 155 -5.63 6.13 -8.14
C ASP A 155 -7.04 6.37 -8.77
N PHE A 156 -8.01 6.87 -7.99
CA PHE A 156 -9.32 7.18 -8.55
C PHE A 156 -9.28 8.45 -9.41
N TYR A 157 -8.64 9.50 -8.90
CA TYR A 157 -8.57 10.80 -9.58
C TYR A 157 -7.81 10.70 -10.91
N ASP A 158 -6.64 10.06 -10.92
CA ASP A 158 -5.81 9.91 -12.11
C ASP A 158 -6.49 9.07 -13.19
N ARG A 159 -7.08 7.92 -12.80
CA ARG A 159 -7.86 7.10 -13.73
C ARG A 159 -9.08 7.83 -14.25
N LEU A 160 -9.80 8.57 -13.41
CA LEU A 160 -10.96 9.35 -13.84
C LEU A 160 -10.56 10.41 -14.87
N LYS A 161 -9.47 11.14 -14.65
CA LYS A 161 -8.94 12.13 -15.60
C LYS A 161 -8.46 11.48 -16.89
N SER A 162 -7.73 10.37 -16.81
CA SER A 162 -7.26 9.62 -17.99
C SER A 162 -8.42 9.13 -18.87
N ILE A 163 -9.41 8.47 -18.27
CA ILE A 163 -10.58 7.92 -18.96
C ILE A 163 -11.41 9.02 -19.61
N SER A 164 -11.55 10.16 -18.94
CA SER A 164 -12.34 11.29 -19.41
C SER A 164 -11.56 12.28 -20.27
N ARG A 165 -10.28 12.03 -20.57
CA ARG A 165 -9.38 13.00 -21.24
C ARG A 165 -9.36 14.37 -20.55
N GLY A 166 -9.51 14.38 -19.22
CA GLY A 166 -9.54 15.59 -18.39
C GLY A 166 -10.91 16.26 -18.25
N TYR A 167 -11.95 15.83 -18.98
CA TYR A 167 -13.25 16.49 -18.97
C TYR A 167 -14.10 16.21 -17.72
N ALA A 168 -13.81 15.15 -16.97
CA ALA A 168 -14.55 14.87 -15.74
C ALA A 168 -14.08 15.78 -14.59
N SER A 169 -15.01 16.43 -13.91
CA SER A 169 -14.79 17.00 -12.58
C SER A 169 -15.26 16.01 -11.51
N PHE A 170 -14.63 16.07 -10.35
CA PHE A 170 -14.90 15.20 -9.22
C PHE A 170 -15.00 16.06 -7.97
N ASP A 171 -16.09 15.88 -7.24
CA ASP A 171 -16.31 16.45 -5.91
C ASP A 171 -16.78 15.36 -4.97
N TYR A 172 -16.54 15.50 -3.67
CA TYR A 172 -16.99 14.52 -2.69
C TYR A 172 -17.35 15.12 -1.34
N ALA A 173 -18.33 14.52 -0.68
CA ALA A 173 -18.74 14.85 0.67
C ALA A 173 -18.78 13.60 1.56
N PRO A 174 -18.34 13.68 2.83
CA PRO A 174 -18.51 12.59 3.78
C PRO A 174 -20.00 12.33 4.02
N LEU A 175 -20.40 11.05 4.01
CA LEU A 175 -21.78 10.64 4.24
C LEU A 175 -21.94 9.98 5.61
N GLU A 176 -21.44 8.76 5.74
CA GLU A 176 -21.62 7.93 6.93
C GLU A 176 -20.51 6.90 7.06
N TYR A 177 -20.45 6.23 8.21
CA TYR A 177 -19.63 5.05 8.41
C TYR A 177 -20.50 3.82 8.16
N ARG A 178 -20.02 2.90 7.33
CA ARG A 178 -20.76 1.68 6.95
C ARG A 178 -19.94 0.44 7.27
N GLN A 179 -20.61 -0.57 7.81
CA GLN A 179 -20.01 -1.85 8.11
C GLN A 179 -19.46 -2.52 6.84
N SER A 180 -18.22 -3.00 6.90
CA SER A 180 -17.53 -3.60 5.76
C SER A 180 -16.65 -4.78 6.15
N ASN A 181 -16.43 -5.70 5.21
CA ASN A 181 -15.63 -6.90 5.44
C ASN A 181 -14.16 -6.64 5.10
N LEU A 182 -13.50 -5.88 5.97
CA LEU A 182 -12.09 -5.55 5.86
C LEU A 182 -11.21 -6.63 6.47
N VAL A 183 -10.09 -6.89 5.81
CA VAL A 183 -9.06 -7.82 6.26
C VAL A 183 -7.71 -7.14 6.24
N ARG A 184 -6.88 -7.44 7.24
CA ARG A 184 -5.47 -7.03 7.25
C ARG A 184 -4.67 -7.93 6.32
N LEU A 185 -4.04 -7.34 5.31
CA LEU A 185 -3.13 -8.01 4.40
C LEU A 185 -1.70 -7.68 4.81
N ASP A 186 -1.00 -8.68 5.32
CA ASP A 186 0.40 -8.58 5.74
C ASP A 186 1.31 -9.12 4.63
N ILE A 187 2.33 -8.37 4.27
CA ILE A 187 3.39 -8.85 3.37
C ILE A 187 4.54 -9.40 4.20
N LYS A 188 4.87 -10.68 3.98
CA LYS A 188 5.94 -11.39 4.68
C LYS A 188 7.09 -11.70 3.73
N LEU A 189 8.31 -11.40 4.16
CA LEU A 189 9.55 -11.78 3.50
C LEU A 189 10.24 -12.85 4.32
N ASN A 190 10.43 -14.04 3.75
CA ASN A 190 10.97 -15.21 4.44
C ASN A 190 10.24 -15.62 5.74
N GLY A 191 9.03 -15.13 5.95
CA GLY A 191 8.21 -15.39 7.15
C GLY A 191 8.12 -14.19 8.09
N GLU A 192 8.98 -13.19 7.93
CA GLU A 192 8.96 -11.97 8.72
C GLU A 192 8.01 -10.95 8.08
N PRO A 193 7.01 -10.43 8.83
CA PRO A 193 6.12 -9.39 8.32
C PRO A 193 6.87 -8.07 8.16
N VAL A 194 6.55 -7.35 7.09
CA VAL A 194 7.05 -6.00 6.82
C VAL A 194 5.91 -5.02 7.03
N ASP A 195 5.92 -4.32 8.17
CA ASP A 195 4.83 -3.45 8.60
C ASP A 195 4.48 -2.36 7.57
N ALA A 196 5.51 -1.74 6.96
CA ALA A 196 5.35 -0.67 5.99
C ALA A 196 4.59 -1.07 4.70
N LEU A 197 4.44 -2.37 4.43
CA LEU A 197 3.70 -2.90 3.27
C LEU A 197 2.36 -3.52 3.64
N SER A 198 1.99 -3.49 4.92
CA SER A 198 0.73 -4.03 5.39
C SER A 198 -0.39 -3.04 5.10
N ALA A 199 -1.53 -3.55 4.65
CA ALA A 199 -2.66 -2.72 4.24
C ALA A 199 -4.00 -3.31 4.69
N LEU A 200 -4.96 -2.44 5.00
CA LEU A 200 -6.35 -2.83 5.19
C LEU A 200 -7.06 -2.84 3.85
N VAL A 201 -7.57 -4.00 3.45
CA VAL A 201 -8.21 -4.19 2.15
C VAL A 201 -9.52 -4.95 2.31
N HIS A 202 -10.45 -4.73 1.38
CA HIS A 202 -11.66 -5.56 1.34
C HIS A 202 -11.31 -7.00 0.99
N ARG A 203 -12.00 -7.97 1.63
CA ARG A 203 -11.72 -9.40 1.50
C ARG A 203 -11.67 -9.90 0.05
N ASP A 204 -12.58 -9.43 -0.80
CA ASP A 204 -12.67 -9.86 -2.20
C ASP A 204 -11.47 -9.39 -3.04
N LYS A 205 -10.92 -8.20 -2.72
CA LYS A 205 -9.78 -7.62 -3.43
C LYS A 205 -8.43 -8.10 -2.88
N ALA A 206 -8.41 -8.60 -1.64
CA ALA A 206 -7.18 -8.95 -0.93
C ALA A 206 -6.28 -9.91 -1.72
N GLN A 207 -6.87 -10.90 -2.41
CA GLN A 207 -6.10 -11.86 -3.20
C GLN A 207 -5.46 -11.24 -4.44
N ALA A 208 -6.23 -10.46 -5.21
CA ALA A 208 -5.73 -9.79 -6.41
C ALA A 208 -4.63 -8.78 -6.04
N PHE A 209 -4.89 -7.97 -5.01
CA PHE A 209 -3.97 -6.96 -4.51
C PHE A 209 -2.68 -7.57 -3.97
N GLY A 210 -2.77 -8.60 -3.12
CA GLY A 210 -1.59 -9.31 -2.60
C GLY A 210 -0.74 -9.94 -3.70
N ARG A 211 -1.37 -10.51 -4.74
CA ARG A 211 -0.65 -11.06 -5.90
C ARG A 211 0.09 -9.97 -6.68
N LYS A 212 -0.53 -8.80 -6.85
CA LYS A 212 0.06 -7.64 -7.54
C LYS A 212 1.31 -7.15 -6.80
N ILE A 213 1.22 -6.97 -5.48
CA ILE A 213 2.36 -6.58 -4.62
C ILE A 213 3.48 -7.63 -4.69
N CYS A 214 3.17 -8.91 -4.50
CA CYS A 214 4.18 -9.97 -4.55
C CYS A 214 4.92 -10.01 -5.90
N LYS A 215 4.21 -9.80 -7.01
CA LYS A 215 4.80 -9.78 -8.36
C LYS A 215 5.74 -8.59 -8.55
N LYS A 216 5.36 -7.40 -8.05
CA LYS A 216 6.20 -6.18 -8.14
C LYS A 216 7.43 -6.27 -7.23
N LEU A 217 7.28 -6.78 -6.01
CA LEU A 217 8.43 -7.05 -5.14
C LEU A 217 9.43 -8.03 -5.75
N LYS A 218 8.95 -9.04 -6.49
CA LYS A 218 9.82 -10.00 -7.19
C LYS A 218 10.69 -9.35 -8.27
N THR A 219 10.18 -8.34 -8.96
CA THR A 219 10.94 -7.63 -10.01
C THR A 219 11.94 -6.64 -9.44
N LEU A 220 11.64 -6.07 -8.27
CA LEU A 220 12.45 -5.01 -7.65
C LEU A 220 13.54 -5.55 -6.74
N LEU A 221 13.29 -6.66 -6.05
CA LEU A 221 14.25 -7.21 -5.12
C LEU A 221 15.38 -7.92 -5.88
N PRO A 222 16.65 -7.59 -5.54
CA PRO A 222 17.80 -8.25 -6.14
C PRO A 222 17.85 -9.74 -5.75
N ARG A 223 18.38 -10.55 -6.66
CA ARG A 223 18.58 -11.99 -6.40
C ARG A 223 19.71 -12.19 -5.40
N GLN A 224 19.43 -12.89 -4.31
CA GLN A 224 20.43 -13.25 -3.30
C GLN A 224 20.94 -14.70 -3.47
N GLN A 225 21.94 -15.10 -2.68
CA GLN A 225 22.53 -16.46 -2.72
C GLN A 225 21.58 -17.55 -2.20
N PHE A 226 20.51 -17.17 -1.52
CA PHE A 226 19.44 -18.04 -1.04
C PHE A 226 18.10 -17.68 -1.68
N LEU A 227 17.12 -18.55 -1.50
CA LEU A 227 15.77 -18.38 -2.04
C LEU A 227 15.00 -17.43 -1.13
N ILE A 228 14.48 -16.34 -1.70
CA ILE A 228 13.61 -15.39 -0.99
C ILE A 228 12.17 -15.76 -1.30
N ALA A 229 11.39 -16.00 -0.26
CA ALA A 229 9.95 -16.21 -0.36
C ALA A 229 9.22 -14.90 -0.01
N ILE A 230 8.47 -14.38 -0.97
CA ILE A 230 7.58 -13.23 -0.78
C ILE A 230 6.16 -13.80 -0.63
N GLN A 231 5.48 -13.45 0.46
CA GLN A 231 4.18 -13.99 0.79
C GLN A 231 3.24 -12.83 1.15
N ALA A 232 2.00 -12.88 0.67
CA ALA A 232 0.92 -12.04 1.18
C ALA A 232 0.02 -12.93 2.03
N ALA A 233 -0.25 -12.52 3.28
CA ALA A 233 -0.99 -13.29 4.25
C ALA A 233 -2.15 -12.47 4.83
N ILE A 234 -3.28 -13.15 5.08
CA ILE A 234 -4.37 -12.63 5.91
C ILE A 234 -4.29 -13.41 7.22
N GLY A 235 -3.76 -12.78 8.26
CA GLY A 235 -3.41 -13.45 9.52
C GLY A 235 -2.46 -14.64 9.30
N ALA A 236 -2.93 -15.85 9.55
CA ALA A 236 -2.17 -17.08 9.34
C ALA A 236 -2.25 -17.65 7.92
N LYS A 237 -3.27 -17.28 7.14
CA LYS A 237 -3.51 -17.85 5.81
C LYS A 237 -2.70 -17.10 4.75
N ILE A 238 -1.85 -17.82 4.01
CA ILE A 238 -1.13 -17.26 2.86
C ILE A 238 -2.07 -17.22 1.65
N VAL A 239 -2.26 -16.03 1.08
CA VAL A 239 -3.17 -15.78 -0.04
C VAL A 239 -2.43 -15.72 -1.37
N ALA A 240 -1.24 -15.14 -1.38
CA ALA A 240 -0.36 -15.11 -2.55
C ALA A 240 1.07 -15.43 -2.15
N ARG A 241 1.82 -16.05 -3.07
CA ARG A 241 3.23 -16.38 -2.87
C ARG A 241 3.99 -16.24 -4.17
N GLU A 242 5.10 -15.52 -4.10
CA GLU A 242 6.11 -15.45 -5.14
C GLU A 242 7.47 -15.87 -4.57
N THR A 243 8.35 -16.39 -5.42
CA THR A 243 9.70 -16.78 -5.00
C THR A 243 10.74 -16.24 -5.94
N ILE A 244 11.76 -15.60 -5.38
CA ILE A 244 12.94 -15.16 -6.10
C ILE A 244 13.95 -16.30 -6.07
N SER A 245 14.37 -16.72 -7.27
CA SER A 245 15.32 -17.81 -7.41
C SER A 245 16.72 -17.40 -6.96
N ALA A 246 17.33 -18.25 -6.14
CA ALA A 246 18.67 -18.02 -5.62
C ALA A 246 19.71 -17.96 -6.74
N LEU A 247 20.67 -17.04 -6.64
CA LEU A 247 21.85 -17.05 -7.50
C LEU A 247 22.62 -18.34 -7.27
N ARG A 248 23.01 -19.04 -8.35
CA ARG A 248 23.72 -20.32 -8.26
C ARG A 248 24.99 -20.24 -9.09
N LYS A 249 26.13 -20.42 -8.44
CA LYS A 249 27.39 -20.75 -9.12
C LYS A 249 27.32 -22.17 -9.67
N ASP A 250 27.74 -22.36 -10.91
CA ASP A 250 27.94 -23.69 -11.46
C ASP A 250 29.16 -24.35 -10.82
N VAL A 251 28.91 -25.20 -9.82
CA VAL A 251 29.94 -25.94 -9.08
C VAL A 251 30.44 -27.15 -9.88
N THR A 252 29.73 -27.55 -10.93
CA THR A 252 30.05 -28.72 -11.75
C THR A 252 30.86 -28.40 -12.99
N ALA A 253 31.05 -27.11 -13.33
CA ALA A 253 31.77 -26.67 -14.53
C ALA A 253 33.18 -27.28 -14.71
N LYS A 254 33.91 -27.54 -13.61
CA LYS A 254 35.26 -28.16 -13.63
C LYS A 254 35.26 -29.69 -13.52
N CYS A 255 34.09 -30.33 -13.51
CA CYS A 255 33.96 -31.79 -13.38
C CYS A 255 33.81 -32.43 -14.77
N TYR A 256 34.94 -32.65 -15.45
CA TYR A 256 35.00 -33.22 -16.80
C TYR A 256 34.79 -34.75 -16.85
N GLY A 257 34.82 -35.44 -15.71
CA GLY A 257 34.64 -36.90 -15.62
C GLY A 257 33.20 -37.37 -15.42
N GLY A 258 32.97 -38.66 -15.67
CA GLY A 258 31.70 -39.36 -15.43
C GLY A 258 31.41 -39.69 -13.95
N ASP A 259 32.31 -39.32 -13.02
CA ASP A 259 32.14 -39.60 -11.60
C ASP A 259 30.99 -38.76 -10.98
N ILE A 260 29.84 -39.44 -10.82
CA ILE A 260 28.62 -38.89 -10.22
C ILE A 260 28.85 -38.54 -8.75
N THR A 261 29.74 -39.25 -8.04
CA THR A 261 29.96 -39.07 -6.59
C THR A 261 30.57 -37.70 -6.30
N ARG A 262 31.57 -37.28 -7.09
CA ARG A 262 32.18 -35.95 -6.99
C ARG A 262 31.19 -34.82 -7.28
N LYS A 263 30.34 -34.96 -8.31
CA LYS A 263 29.28 -33.99 -8.63
C LYS A 263 28.26 -33.88 -7.47
N ARG A 264 27.81 -35.01 -6.92
CA ARG A 264 26.89 -35.05 -5.77
C ARG A 264 27.49 -34.35 -4.54
N LYS A 265 28.75 -34.63 -4.19
CA LYS A 265 29.43 -34.02 -3.03
C LYS A 265 29.45 -32.49 -3.11
N LEU A 266 29.71 -31.93 -4.30
CA LEU A 266 29.71 -30.48 -4.52
C LEU A 266 28.30 -29.87 -4.44
N LEU A 267 27.30 -30.54 -5.01
CA LEU A 267 25.90 -30.11 -4.93
C LEU A 267 25.37 -30.14 -3.50
N GLU A 268 25.71 -31.17 -2.71
CA GLU A 268 25.34 -31.24 -1.30
C GLU A 268 25.99 -30.14 -0.47
N LYS A 269 27.28 -29.85 -0.70
CA LYS A 269 27.97 -28.74 -0.03
C LYS A 269 27.30 -27.40 -0.36
N GLN A 270 26.93 -27.18 -1.62
CA GLN A 270 26.19 -25.98 -2.02
C GLN A 270 24.81 -25.91 -1.37
N LYS A 271 24.06 -27.02 -1.32
CA LYS A 271 22.72 -27.08 -0.71
C LYS A 271 22.77 -26.78 0.79
N LYS A 272 23.74 -27.35 1.51
CA LYS A 272 23.97 -27.08 2.95
C LYS A 272 24.34 -25.62 3.19
N GLY A 273 25.25 -25.06 2.38
CA GLY A 273 25.62 -23.64 2.45
C GLY A 273 24.41 -22.72 2.26
N LYS A 274 23.58 -22.97 1.23
CA LYS A 274 22.36 -22.18 1.00
C LYS A 274 21.32 -22.32 2.11
N LYS A 275 21.18 -23.51 2.70
CA LYS A 275 20.27 -23.72 3.85
C LYS A 275 20.72 -22.89 5.06
N LYS A 276 22.02 -22.85 5.35
CA LYS A 276 22.59 -22.03 6.42
C LYS A 276 22.46 -20.53 6.15
N MET A 277 22.67 -20.09 4.90
CA MET A 277 22.46 -18.70 4.51
C MET A 277 21.00 -18.28 4.64
N ARG A 278 20.04 -19.17 4.34
CA ARG A 278 18.61 -18.86 4.47
C ARG A 278 18.16 -18.65 5.92
N SER A 279 18.73 -19.37 6.88
CA SER A 279 18.33 -19.24 8.30
C SER A 279 18.91 -18.02 9.00
N ILE A 280 19.99 -17.45 8.45
CA ILE A 280 20.70 -16.30 9.04
C ILE A 280 20.45 -15.02 8.21
N GLY A 281 20.08 -15.18 6.94
CA GLY A 281 19.94 -14.07 5.99
C GLY A 281 18.64 -13.31 6.20
N ASN A 282 18.76 -12.13 6.80
CA ASN A 282 17.74 -11.10 6.74
C ASN A 282 17.71 -10.50 5.34
N VAL A 283 16.51 -10.31 4.81
CA VAL A 283 16.32 -9.68 3.50
C VAL A 283 16.04 -8.22 3.73
N GLU A 284 17.07 -7.39 3.60
CA GLU A 284 16.89 -5.94 3.55
C GLU A 284 16.21 -5.57 2.22
N VAL A 285 15.12 -4.84 2.33
CA VAL A 285 14.39 -4.30 1.19
C VAL A 285 14.99 -2.93 0.88
N PRO A 286 15.52 -2.70 -0.34
CA PRO A 286 16.02 -1.39 -0.70
C PRO A 286 14.92 -0.32 -0.61
N GLN A 287 15.22 0.87 -0.10
CA GLN A 287 14.26 1.99 -0.03
C GLN A 287 13.63 2.30 -1.40
N LYS A 288 14.41 2.24 -2.49
CA LYS A 288 13.90 2.40 -3.86
C LYS A 288 12.82 1.38 -4.23
N ALA A 289 12.96 0.14 -3.76
CA ALA A 289 11.97 -0.90 -4.00
C ALA A 289 10.66 -0.60 -3.24
N PHE A 290 10.70 0.01 -2.05
CA PHE A 290 9.49 0.47 -1.38
C PHE A 290 8.78 1.55 -2.20
N LEU A 291 9.50 2.59 -2.63
CA LEU A 291 8.92 3.67 -3.44
C LEU A 291 8.20 3.16 -4.70
N GLU A 292 8.81 2.21 -5.41
CA GLU A 292 8.21 1.65 -6.63
C GLU A 292 7.03 0.71 -6.36
N VAL A 293 7.01 0.02 -5.21
CA VAL A 293 5.85 -0.77 -4.80
C VAL A 293 4.68 0.13 -4.42
N LEU A 294 4.93 1.27 -3.78
CA LEU A 294 3.89 2.21 -3.37
C LEU A 294 3.26 2.96 -4.57
N LYS A 295 4.03 3.23 -5.64
CA LYS A 295 3.56 3.77 -6.93
C LYS A 295 2.82 2.72 -7.76
N LEU A 296 1.82 2.08 -7.19
CA LEU A 296 1.30 0.79 -7.67
C LEU A 296 0.44 0.88 -8.94
N ASP A 297 1.09 1.01 -10.11
CA ASP A 297 0.55 0.71 -11.47
C ASP A 297 -0.09 -0.66 -11.59
#